data_AF-A0A512HR39-F1
#
_entry.id   AF-A0A512HR39-F1
#
_cell.length_a   1.000
_cell.length_b   1.000
_cell.length_c   1.000
_cell.angle_alpha   90.00
_cell.angle_beta   90.00
_cell.angle_gamma   90.00
#
_symmetry.space_group_name_H-M   'P 1'
#
loop_
_entity.id
_entity.type
_entity.pdbx_description
1 polymer ?
#
loop_
_entity_poly.entity_id
_entity_poly.type
_entity_poly.pdbx_seq_one_letter_code
_entity_poly.pdbx_strand_id
1 'polypeptide(L)'
;MGDQVSTVHPAHTDGAAPSWARGVTWALVSAAVTPAAMVLITIVVERRPFVVSDQYAGFIIGDILLAIAVGVGASAPGSTRVPRWAFVGASFTAIAFGAWQMWNEVQAGVYSISEALSPSKLWHQFVVYPVLSMLLLSSTSRAWRHKGRTLVVLALVFGWMACLLWDQTHPKSPHCSYDWRSLACT
;
A
#
# COMPACT_ATOMS: atom_id res chain seq x y z
N MET A 1 34.17 -49.72 25.15
CA MET A 1 34.06 -49.48 23.70
C MET A 1 32.59 -49.50 23.35
N GLY A 2 31.97 -48.33 23.31
CA GLY A 2 30.57 -48.16 22.91
C GLY A 2 30.56 -47.17 21.76
N ASP A 3 30.20 -47.65 20.57
CA ASP A 3 30.12 -46.83 19.36
C ASP A 3 29.00 -45.80 19.51
N GLN A 4 29.39 -44.53 19.59
CA GLN A 4 28.44 -43.44 19.43
C GLN A 4 28.05 -43.34 17.96
N VAL A 5 26.91 -43.94 17.63
CA VAL A 5 26.21 -43.69 16.37
C VAL A 5 25.85 -42.20 16.32
N SER A 6 26.64 -41.43 15.59
CA SER A 6 26.30 -40.06 15.22
C SER A 6 25.06 -40.10 14.33
N THR A 7 23.90 -39.84 14.92
CA THR A 7 22.69 -39.51 14.19
C THR A 7 22.91 -38.16 13.52
N VAL A 8 23.36 -38.19 12.26
CA VAL A 8 23.33 -37.03 11.37
C VAL A 8 21.85 -36.68 11.19
N HIS A 9 21.38 -35.66 11.90
CA HIS A 9 20.09 -35.05 11.59
C HIS A 9 20.20 -34.50 10.17
N PRO A 10 19.40 -34.99 9.20
CA PRO A 10 19.36 -34.37 7.88
C PRO A 10 18.92 -32.92 8.09
N ALA A 11 19.74 -31.99 7.60
CA ALA A 11 19.34 -30.61 7.50
C ALA A 11 18.03 -30.57 6.70
N HIS A 12 16.91 -30.26 7.37
CA HIS A 12 15.68 -29.87 6.71
C HIS A 12 15.97 -28.59 5.92
N THR A 13 16.52 -28.72 4.72
CA THR A 13 16.47 -27.68 3.70
C THR A 13 15.11 -27.77 3.02
N ASP A 14 14.05 -27.59 3.81
CA ASP A 14 12.70 -27.50 3.29
C ASP A 14 12.60 -26.21 2.49
N GLY A 15 12.50 -26.36 1.16
CA GLY A 15 11.81 -25.58 0.13
C GLY A 15 11.31 -24.14 0.38
N ALA A 16 11.84 -23.41 1.35
CA ALA A 16 11.41 -22.07 1.68
C ALA A 16 11.88 -21.15 0.58
N ALA A 17 10.92 -20.50 -0.10
CA ALA A 17 11.22 -19.55 -1.14
C ALA A 17 12.26 -18.52 -0.65
N PRO A 18 13.27 -18.20 -1.46
CA PRO A 18 14.32 -17.29 -1.06
C PRO A 18 13.73 -15.93 -0.69
N SER A 19 14.37 -15.21 0.23
CA SER A 19 13.82 -13.98 0.79
C SER A 19 13.53 -12.89 -0.25
N TRP A 20 14.31 -12.85 -1.35
CA TRP A 20 14.06 -11.97 -2.48
C TRP A 20 12.72 -12.27 -3.18
N ALA A 21 12.35 -13.56 -3.32
CA ALA A 21 11.10 -13.96 -3.96
C ALA A 21 9.89 -13.47 -3.16
N ARG A 22 9.94 -13.59 -1.83
CA ARG A 22 8.94 -12.99 -0.93
C ARG A 22 8.85 -11.47 -1.09
N GLY A 23 10.00 -10.80 -1.17
CA GLY A 23 10.06 -9.36 -1.42
C GLY A 23 9.36 -8.96 -2.72
N VAL A 24 9.66 -9.68 -3.81
CA VAL A 24 9.02 -9.47 -5.11
C VAL A 24 7.52 -9.73 -5.03
N THR A 25 7.08 -10.85 -4.44
CA THR A 25 5.64 -11.15 -4.29
C THR A 25 4.91 -10.04 -3.54
N TRP A 26 5.50 -9.54 -2.46
CA TRP A 26 4.87 -8.49 -1.65
C TRP A 26 4.82 -7.15 -2.38
N ALA A 27 5.87 -6.79 -3.11
CA ALA A 27 5.86 -5.60 -3.97
C ALA A 27 4.78 -5.71 -5.05
N LEU A 28 4.65 -6.87 -5.70
CA LEU A 28 3.64 -7.11 -6.74
C LEU A 28 2.22 -7.08 -6.16
N VAL A 29 2.00 -7.67 -4.99
CA VAL A 29 0.70 -7.59 -4.30
C VAL A 29 0.35 -6.15 -3.95
N SER A 30 1.31 -5.38 -3.41
CA SER A 30 1.11 -3.95 -3.16
C SER A 30 0.79 -3.20 -4.45
N ALA A 31 1.57 -3.39 -5.52
CA ALA A 31 1.38 -2.78 -6.84
C ALA A 31 0.02 -3.13 -7.47
N ALA A 32 -0.45 -4.36 -7.24
CA ALA A 32 -1.75 -4.84 -7.71
C ALA A 32 -2.90 -4.13 -6.99
N VAL A 33 -2.81 -3.98 -5.65
CA VAL A 33 -3.79 -3.26 -4.83
C VAL A 33 -3.78 -1.77 -5.15
N THR A 34 -2.60 -1.19 -5.37
CA THR A 34 -2.40 0.16 -5.90
C THR A 34 -1.02 0.29 -6.56
N PRO A 35 -0.87 0.91 -7.73
CA PRO A 35 -1.88 1.66 -8.48
C PRO A 35 -2.77 0.83 -9.42
N ALA A 36 -2.50 -0.46 -9.66
CA ALA A 36 -3.15 -1.20 -10.76
C ALA A 36 -4.67 -1.32 -10.61
N ALA A 37 -5.18 -1.70 -9.42
CA ALA A 37 -6.62 -1.80 -9.20
C ALA A 37 -7.33 -0.45 -9.36
N MET A 38 -6.69 0.65 -8.95
CA MET A 38 -7.23 2.00 -9.12
C MET A 38 -7.37 2.38 -10.58
N VAL A 39 -6.34 2.13 -11.40
CA VAL A 39 -6.40 2.33 -12.86
C VAL A 39 -7.55 1.52 -13.47
N LEU A 40 -7.70 0.26 -13.05
CA LEU A 40 -8.76 -0.62 -13.53
C LEU A 40 -10.15 -0.10 -13.12
N ILE A 41 -10.33 0.33 -11.87
CA ILE A 41 -11.60 0.89 -11.38
C ILE A 41 -11.95 2.15 -12.19
N THR A 42 -10.99 3.03 -12.42
CA THR A 42 -11.17 4.23 -13.21
C THR A 42 -11.61 3.94 -14.65
N ILE A 43 -11.01 2.95 -15.31
CA ILE A 43 -11.33 2.63 -16.71
C ILE A 43 -12.62 1.81 -16.83
N VAL A 44 -12.82 0.82 -15.96
CA VAL A 44 -13.91 -0.17 -16.09
C VAL A 44 -15.19 0.26 -15.38
N VAL A 45 -15.05 0.76 -14.15
CA VAL A 45 -16.21 1.11 -13.31
C VAL A 45 -16.60 2.56 -13.55
N GLU A 46 -15.64 3.47 -13.50
CA GLU A 46 -15.90 4.91 -13.71
C GLU A 46 -16.00 5.28 -15.19
N ARG A 47 -15.56 4.39 -16.10
CA ARG A 47 -15.62 4.56 -17.57
C ARG A 47 -14.97 5.87 -18.04
N ARG A 48 -13.98 6.37 -17.31
CA ARG A 48 -13.24 7.58 -17.67
C ARG A 48 -11.82 7.24 -18.11
N PRO A 49 -11.25 7.99 -19.07
CA PRO A 49 -9.87 7.77 -19.48
C PRO A 49 -8.91 8.03 -18.32
N PHE A 50 -7.91 7.17 -18.18
CA PHE A 50 -6.85 7.36 -17.20
C PHE A 50 -5.77 8.26 -17.80
N VAL A 51 -5.78 9.54 -17.41
CA VAL A 51 -4.79 10.52 -17.85
C VAL A 51 -3.81 10.79 -16.72
N VAL A 52 -2.54 10.43 -16.93
CA VAL A 52 -1.47 10.52 -15.90
C VAL A 52 -1.26 11.94 -15.41
N SER A 53 -1.33 12.95 -16.31
CA SER A 53 -1.18 14.36 -15.93
C SER A 53 -2.19 14.82 -14.89
N ASP A 54 -3.36 14.19 -14.86
CA ASP A 54 -4.50 14.58 -14.04
C ASP A 54 -4.51 13.81 -12.71
N GLN A 55 -3.63 12.82 -12.54
CA GLN A 55 -3.54 12.02 -11.32
C GLN A 55 -2.54 12.59 -10.34
N TYR A 56 -2.86 12.54 -9.05
CA TYR A 56 -1.97 12.95 -7.96
C TYR A 56 -0.62 12.23 -8.02
N ALA A 57 0.47 12.95 -7.75
CA ALA A 57 1.82 12.41 -7.71
C ALA A 57 1.95 11.33 -6.63
N GLY A 58 1.27 11.49 -5.50
CA GLY A 58 1.16 10.50 -4.44
C GLY A 58 0.60 9.17 -4.95
N PHE A 59 -0.34 9.21 -5.89
CA PHE A 59 -0.90 8.01 -6.50
C PHE A 59 0.04 7.41 -7.57
N ILE A 60 0.51 8.21 -8.53
CA ILE A 60 1.31 7.67 -9.65
C ILE A 60 2.70 7.22 -9.21
N ILE A 61 3.35 8.03 -8.37
CA ILE A 61 4.73 7.82 -7.95
C ILE A 61 4.74 7.25 -6.54
N GLY A 62 4.02 7.89 -5.63
CA GLY A 62 4.05 7.54 -4.22
C GLY A 62 3.63 6.10 -3.96
N ASP A 63 2.56 5.60 -4.57
CA ASP A 63 2.11 4.22 -4.35
C ASP A 63 3.09 3.19 -4.89
N ILE A 64 3.80 3.52 -5.99
CA ILE A 64 4.91 2.68 -6.49
C ILE A 64 6.05 2.67 -5.47
N LEU A 65 6.41 3.82 -4.89
CA LEU A 65 7.43 3.90 -3.84
C LEU A 65 7.03 3.05 -2.62
N LEU A 66 5.77 3.10 -2.21
CA LEU A 66 5.26 2.27 -1.11
C LEU A 66 5.29 0.78 -1.45
N ALA A 67 4.91 0.38 -2.66
CA ALA A 67 5.00 -1.02 -3.09
C ALA A 67 6.45 -1.54 -3.05
N ILE A 68 7.41 -0.73 -3.51
CA ILE A 68 8.83 -1.05 -3.41
C ILE A 68 9.26 -1.12 -1.94
N ALA A 69 8.83 -0.18 -1.09
CA ALA A 69 9.16 -0.18 0.34
C ALA A 69 8.68 -1.46 1.03
N VAL A 70 7.46 -1.89 0.73
CA VAL A 70 6.89 -3.15 1.22
C VAL A 70 7.74 -4.35 0.76
N GLY A 71 8.11 -4.40 -0.52
CA GLY A 71 8.96 -5.48 -1.04
C GLY A 71 10.35 -5.52 -0.41
N VAL A 72 11.01 -4.37 -0.28
CA VAL A 72 12.32 -4.24 0.37
C VAL A 72 12.22 -4.72 1.81
N GLY A 73 11.21 -4.30 2.58
CA GLY A 73 11.04 -4.75 3.96
C GLY A 73 10.71 -6.24 4.06
N ALA A 74 9.86 -6.77 3.18
CA ALA A 74 9.51 -8.19 3.14
C ALA A 74 10.68 -9.10 2.71
N SER A 75 11.65 -8.55 1.97
CA SER A 75 12.90 -9.24 1.60
C SER A 75 13.87 -9.42 2.76
N ALA A 76 13.66 -8.73 3.88
CA ALA A 76 14.50 -8.89 5.06
C ALA A 76 14.47 -10.35 5.57
N PRO A 77 15.63 -10.95 5.88
CA PRO A 77 15.70 -12.29 6.41
C PRO A 77 15.20 -12.32 7.86
N GLY A 78 14.74 -13.51 8.26
CA GLY A 78 14.15 -13.76 9.56
C GLY A 78 12.63 -13.62 9.59
N SER A 79 12.05 -13.97 10.73
CA SER A 79 10.63 -13.81 11.02
C SER A 79 10.45 -12.76 12.11
N THR A 80 9.66 -11.73 11.84
CA THR A 80 9.10 -10.89 12.90
C THR A 80 7.63 -11.29 13.06
N ARG A 81 7.23 -11.61 14.30
CA ARG A 81 5.82 -11.79 14.63
C ARG A 81 5.26 -10.44 15.06
N VAL A 82 4.48 -9.83 14.17
CA VAL A 82 3.61 -8.71 14.54
C VAL A 82 2.35 -9.32 15.18
N PRO A 83 1.95 -8.91 16.40
CA PRO A 83 0.80 -9.49 17.06
C PRO A 83 -0.49 -9.13 16.30
N ARG A 84 -1.50 -10.02 16.34
CA ARG A 84 -2.77 -9.84 15.61
C ARG A 84 -3.46 -8.53 15.95
N TRP A 85 -3.44 -8.10 17.22
CA TRP A 85 -4.04 -6.84 17.65
C TRP A 85 -3.40 -5.62 16.97
N ALA A 86 -2.11 -5.68 16.59
CA ALA A 86 -1.45 -4.57 15.90
C ALA A 86 -1.94 -4.44 14.45
N PHE A 87 -2.25 -5.55 13.78
CA PHE A 87 -2.90 -5.51 12.46
C PHE A 87 -4.31 -4.94 12.52
N VAL A 88 -5.08 -5.38 13.52
CA VAL A 88 -6.43 -4.87 13.76
C VAL A 88 -6.36 -3.37 14.04
N GLY A 89 -5.50 -2.95 14.96
CA GLY A 89 -5.27 -1.54 15.29
C GLY A 89 -4.86 -0.72 14.07
N ALA A 90 -3.85 -1.15 13.31
CA ALA A 90 -3.40 -0.46 12.11
C ALA A 90 -4.50 -0.34 11.05
N SER A 91 -5.31 -1.39 10.86
CA SER A 91 -6.43 -1.37 9.92
C SER A 91 -7.52 -0.38 10.35
N PHE A 92 -7.91 -0.40 11.63
CA PHE A 92 -8.88 0.56 12.16
C PHE A 92 -8.39 2.00 12.09
N THR A 93 -7.13 2.24 12.44
CA THR A 93 -6.50 3.57 12.32
C THR A 93 -6.50 4.04 10.87
N ALA A 94 -6.16 3.16 9.92
CA ALA A 94 -6.15 3.48 8.49
C ALA A 94 -7.56 3.80 7.96
N ILE A 95 -8.58 3.03 8.34
CA ILE A 95 -9.99 3.30 7.97
C ILE A 95 -10.45 4.64 8.58
N ALA A 96 -10.19 4.86 9.86
CA ALA A 96 -10.57 6.09 10.54
C ALA A 96 -9.88 7.31 9.92
N PHE A 97 -8.60 7.17 9.56
CA PHE A 97 -7.86 8.20 8.83
C PHE A 97 -8.47 8.46 7.44
N GLY A 98 -8.78 7.41 6.67
CA GLY A 98 -9.39 7.57 5.35
C GLY A 98 -10.76 8.27 5.41
N ALA A 99 -11.60 7.91 6.40
CA ALA A 99 -12.88 8.56 6.64
C ALA A 99 -12.71 10.03 7.06
N TRP A 100 -11.79 10.32 7.99
CA TRP A 100 -11.48 11.66 8.44
C TRP A 100 -10.91 12.53 7.31
N GLN A 101 -9.99 11.99 6.50
CA GLN A 101 -9.41 12.68 5.35
C GLN A 101 -10.50 13.00 4.32
N MET A 102 -11.33 12.02 3.95
CA MET A 102 -12.44 12.22 3.02
C MET A 102 -13.43 13.29 3.52
N TRP A 103 -13.77 13.26 4.81
CA TRP A 103 -14.62 14.28 5.43
C TRP A 103 -14.00 15.68 5.32
N ASN A 104 -12.72 15.84 5.65
CA ASN A 104 -12.05 17.13 5.56
C ASN A 104 -11.94 17.64 4.13
N GLU A 105 -11.66 16.77 3.15
CA GLU A 105 -11.60 17.16 1.74
C GLU A 105 -12.96 17.66 1.24
N VAL A 106 -14.07 17.05 1.68
CA VAL A 106 -15.43 17.55 1.40
C VAL A 106 -15.71 18.88 2.09
N GLN A 107 -15.37 19.01 3.38
CA GLN A 107 -15.58 20.25 4.13
C GLN A 107 -14.74 21.42 3.59
N ALA A 108 -13.55 21.13 3.10
CA ALA A 108 -12.67 22.12 2.47
C ALA A 108 -13.10 22.47 1.03
N GLY A 109 -14.15 21.84 0.49
CA GLY A 109 -14.60 22.05 -0.89
C GLY A 109 -13.63 21.55 -1.96
N VAL A 110 -12.68 20.68 -1.58
CA VAL A 110 -11.74 20.04 -2.52
C VAL A 110 -12.47 19.01 -3.38
N TYR A 111 -13.44 18.32 -2.79
CA TYR A 111 -14.34 17.40 -3.50
C TYR A 111 -15.80 17.69 -3.16
N SER A 112 -16.67 17.50 -4.14
CA SER A 112 -18.10 17.29 -3.89
C SER A 112 -18.34 15.94 -3.20
N ILE A 113 -19.51 15.76 -2.59
CA ILE A 113 -19.89 14.46 -1.99
C ILE A 113 -19.91 13.36 -3.06
N SER A 114 -20.39 13.65 -4.27
CA SER A 114 -20.41 12.69 -5.38
C SER A 114 -19.01 12.27 -5.83
N GLU A 115 -18.05 13.20 -5.83
CA GLU A 115 -16.64 12.91 -6.13
C GLU A 115 -15.98 12.10 -5.02
N ALA A 116 -16.23 12.46 -3.75
CA ALA A 116 -15.71 11.75 -2.59
C ALA A 116 -16.23 10.31 -2.51
N LEU A 117 -17.46 10.08 -3.00
CA LEU A 117 -18.09 8.77 -3.08
C LEU A 117 -17.83 8.05 -4.41
N SER A 118 -16.87 8.51 -5.23
CA SER A 118 -16.49 7.77 -6.44
C SER A 118 -15.86 6.41 -6.09
N PRO A 119 -16.07 5.36 -6.92
CA PRO A 119 -15.52 4.03 -6.67
C PRO A 119 -14.02 4.01 -6.41
N SER A 120 -13.22 4.77 -7.17
CA SER A 120 -11.78 4.86 -6.99
C SER A 120 -11.42 5.51 -5.65
N LYS A 121 -12.10 6.59 -5.26
CA LYS A 121 -11.86 7.26 -3.97
C LYS A 121 -12.21 6.35 -2.79
N LEU A 122 -13.34 5.65 -2.83
CA LEU A 122 -13.72 4.68 -1.81
C LEU A 122 -12.74 3.52 -1.72
N TRP A 123 -12.29 2.97 -2.86
CA TRP A 123 -11.28 1.93 -2.89
C TRP A 123 -9.97 2.38 -2.23
N HIS A 124 -9.50 3.58 -2.57
CA HIS A 124 -8.29 4.13 -1.99
C HIS A 124 -8.41 4.32 -0.46
N GLN A 125 -9.48 4.96 0.01
CA GLN A 125 -9.66 5.27 1.44
C GLN A 125 -9.91 4.03 2.30
N PHE A 126 -10.67 3.05 1.80
CA PHE A 126 -11.19 1.95 2.63
C PHE A 126 -10.57 0.59 2.33
N VAL A 127 -9.89 0.42 1.20
CA VAL A 127 -9.21 -0.84 0.83
C VAL A 127 -7.70 -0.65 0.78
N VAL A 128 -7.21 0.34 0.04
CA VAL A 128 -5.77 0.57 -0.12
C VAL A 128 -5.13 0.92 1.21
N TYR A 129 -5.66 1.90 1.95
CA TYR A 129 -5.07 2.32 3.22
C TYR A 129 -4.93 1.18 4.24
N PRO A 130 -5.97 0.37 4.54
CA PRO A 130 -5.81 -0.72 5.50
C PRO A 130 -4.87 -1.81 5.00
N VAL A 131 -4.98 -2.21 3.73
CA VAL A 131 -4.13 -3.26 3.15
C VAL A 131 -2.67 -2.82 3.13
N LEU A 132 -2.37 -1.63 2.63
CA LEU A 132 -1.00 -1.12 2.63
C LEU A 132 -0.48 -0.90 4.04
N SER A 133 -1.29 -0.43 5.00
CA SER A 133 -0.86 -0.27 6.39
C SER A 133 -0.45 -1.61 7.01
N MET A 134 -1.20 -2.68 6.75
CA MET A 134 -0.85 -4.04 7.22
C MET A 134 0.42 -4.57 6.55
N LEU A 135 0.57 -4.36 5.24
CA LEU A 135 1.74 -4.78 4.48
C LEU A 135 3.00 -4.00 4.90
N LEU A 136 2.89 -2.67 5.06
CA LEU A 136 3.95 -1.80 5.58
C LEU A 136 4.32 -2.20 7.00
N LEU A 137 3.35 -2.34 7.92
CA LEU A 137 3.63 -2.75 9.30
C LEU A 137 4.41 -4.08 9.35
N SER A 138 3.97 -5.08 8.58
CA SER A 138 4.64 -6.38 8.50
C SER A 138 6.07 -6.29 7.93
N SER A 139 6.21 -5.60 6.79
CA SER A 139 7.47 -5.53 6.04
C SER A 139 8.51 -4.68 6.78
N THR A 140 8.08 -3.53 7.30
CA THR A 140 8.93 -2.62 8.05
C THR A 140 9.39 -3.24 9.38
N SER A 141 8.51 -3.95 10.10
CA SER A 141 8.88 -4.70 11.34
C SER A 141 9.97 -5.74 11.11
N ARG A 142 10.12 -6.26 9.88
CA ARG A 142 11.27 -7.09 9.50
C ARG A 142 12.48 -6.24 9.14
N ALA A 143 12.28 -5.18 8.36
CA ALA A 143 13.33 -4.26 7.94
C ALA A 143 14.09 -3.66 9.12
N TRP A 144 13.41 -3.29 10.22
CA TRP A 144 13.99 -2.62 11.39
C TRP A 144 15.21 -3.31 12.01
N ARG A 145 15.36 -4.62 11.80
CA ARG A 145 16.52 -5.41 12.26
C ARG A 145 17.76 -5.26 11.37
N HIS A 146 17.63 -4.59 10.22
CA HIS A 146 18.61 -4.51 9.14
C HIS A 146 18.80 -3.06 8.70
N LYS A 147 19.80 -2.36 9.25
CA LYS A 147 20.03 -0.92 9.07
C LYS A 147 19.91 -0.45 7.61
N GLY A 148 20.55 -1.14 6.66
CA GLY A 148 20.51 -0.78 5.24
C GLY A 148 19.10 -0.84 4.65
N ARG A 149 18.32 -1.88 4.96
CA ARG A 149 16.93 -1.98 4.49
C ARG A 149 16.02 -0.97 5.16
N THR A 150 16.21 -0.72 6.46
CA THR A 150 15.47 0.32 7.18
C THR A 150 15.65 1.68 6.51
N LEU A 151 16.89 2.05 6.17
CA LEU A 151 17.17 3.32 5.49
C LEU A 151 16.47 3.42 4.13
N VAL A 152 16.50 2.35 3.33
CA VAL A 152 15.81 2.32 2.02
C VAL A 152 14.30 2.45 2.20
N VAL A 153 13.70 1.69 3.13
CA VAL A 153 12.26 1.77 3.42
C VAL A 153 11.87 3.17 3.87
N LEU A 154 12.63 3.76 4.80
CA LEU A 154 12.38 5.12 5.26
C LEU A 154 12.49 6.14 4.12
N ALA A 155 13.54 6.06 3.29
CA ALA A 155 13.70 6.95 2.15
C ALA A 155 12.51 6.88 1.17
N LEU A 156 12.01 5.67 0.89
CA LEU A 156 10.84 5.47 0.02
C LEU A 156 9.56 6.03 0.64
N VAL A 157 9.33 5.80 1.94
CA VAL A 157 8.18 6.34 2.67
C VAL A 157 8.24 7.88 2.72
N PHE A 158 9.41 8.46 2.98
CA PHE A 158 9.58 9.91 2.94
C PHE A 158 9.41 10.47 1.52
N GLY A 159 9.83 9.74 0.48
CA GLY A 159 9.55 10.08 -0.91
C GLY A 159 8.04 10.10 -1.21
N TRP A 160 7.29 9.10 -0.73
CA TRP A 160 5.83 9.10 -0.80
C TRP A 160 5.20 10.30 -0.06
N MET A 161 5.68 10.62 1.15
CA MET A 161 5.21 11.81 1.89
C MET A 161 5.50 13.10 1.12
N ALA A 162 6.66 13.20 0.47
CA ALA A 162 7.00 14.35 -0.37
C ALA A 162 6.05 14.49 -1.56
N CYS A 163 5.64 13.37 -2.19
CA CYS A 163 4.60 13.39 -3.23
C CYS A 163 3.25 13.90 -2.70
N LEU A 164 2.84 13.50 -1.50
CA LEU A 164 1.60 14.00 -0.88
C LEU A 164 1.67 15.51 -0.60
N LEU A 165 2.80 16.00 -0.07
CA LEU A 165 3.00 17.43 0.16
C LEU A 165 3.05 18.22 -1.15
N TRP A 166 3.65 17.65 -2.19
CA TRP A 166 3.63 18.23 -3.52
C TRP A 166 2.19 18.38 -4.04
N ASP A 167 1.36 17.34 -3.89
CA ASP A 167 -0.03 17.37 -4.32
C ASP A 167 -0.87 18.43 -3.57
N GLN A 168 -0.57 18.67 -2.28
CA GLN A 168 -1.21 19.75 -1.53
C GLN A 168 -0.87 21.15 -2.06
N THR A 169 0.31 21.33 -2.65
CA THR A 169 0.75 22.60 -3.24
C THR A 169 0.42 22.74 -4.72
N HIS A 170 0.00 21.64 -5.37
CA HIS A 170 -0.37 21.60 -6.78
C HIS A 170 -1.76 20.96 -6.95
N PRO A 171 -2.83 21.69 -6.56
CA PRO A 171 -4.19 21.18 -6.66
C PRO A 171 -4.49 20.75 -8.09
N LYS A 172 -4.95 19.51 -8.25
CA LYS A 172 -5.39 18.97 -9.53
C LYS A 172 -6.90 19.15 -9.69
N SER A 173 -7.34 19.16 -10.95
CA SER A 173 -8.76 19.30 -11.30
C SER A 173 -9.63 18.28 -10.57
N PRO A 174 -10.88 18.65 -10.26
CA PRO A 174 -11.80 17.79 -9.54
C PRO A 174 -11.96 16.46 -10.28
N HIS A 175 -12.05 15.38 -9.49
CA HIS A 175 -12.43 14.08 -10.01
C HIS A 175 -13.82 14.15 -10.67
N CYS A 176 -14.18 13.14 -11.45
CA CYS A 176 -15.54 13.10 -11.97
C CYS A 176 -16.54 12.99 -10.81
N SER A 177 -17.72 13.60 -10.96
CA SER A 177 -18.82 13.31 -10.06
C SER A 177 -19.43 11.98 -10.49
N TYR A 178 -19.35 10.97 -9.62
CA TYR A 178 -19.87 9.64 -9.96
C TYR A 178 -21.35 9.53 -9.58
N ASP A 179 -22.22 9.29 -10.56
CA ASP A 179 -23.64 9.02 -10.33
C ASP A 179 -23.88 7.51 -10.15
N TRP A 180 -24.21 7.12 -8.92
CA TRP A 180 -24.51 5.74 -8.56
C TRP A 180 -25.79 5.19 -9.21
N ARG A 181 -26.67 6.03 -9.77
CA ARG A 181 -27.87 5.59 -10.49
C ARG A 181 -27.57 5.20 -11.93
N SER A 182 -26.79 6.02 -12.64
CA SER A 182 -26.38 5.76 -14.03
C SER A 182 -25.10 4.93 -14.14
N LEU A 183 -24.37 4.75 -13.03
CA LEU A 183 -23.05 4.09 -12.97
C LEU A 183 -22.06 4.75 -13.94
N ALA A 184 -22.07 6.08 -13.97
CA ALA A 184 -21.26 6.88 -14.87
C ALA A 184 -20.68 8.11 -14.17
N CYS A 185 -19.50 8.51 -14.62
CA CYS A 185 -18.95 9.82 -14.36
C CYS A 185 -19.73 10.89 -15.14
N THR A 186 -20.10 11.97 -14.47
CA THR A 186 -20.66 13.20 -15.05
C THR A 186 -19.69 14.35 -14.89
#